data_AF-A0A2A4J7C5-F1
#
_entry.id   AF-A0A2A4J7C5-F1
#
_cell.length_a   1.000
_cell.length_b   1.000
_cell.length_c   1.000
_cell.angle_alpha   90.00
_cell.angle_beta   90.00
_cell.angle_gamma   90.00
#
_symmetry.space_group_name_H-M   'P 1'
#
loop_
_entity.id
_entity.type
_entity.pdbx_description
1 polymer ?
#
loop_
_entity_poly.entity_id
_entity_poly.type
_entity_poly.pdbx_seq_one_letter_code
_entity_poly.pdbx_strand_id
1 'polypeptide(L)'
;MNPTDLKNFIEALDTVKKDYTCGVCNKMCKDPVVLKRCFHLICAEHTGLKHCPTCKIPLEDSSTYVDDQLRSSIESAKELDKIFEQFRPKEPIVTSTKKPAKNDSVPASIKSAATLSSAKKPLSDKTNSRPDLSETINSNFSSKFNKNNEKRNNKGETALHIVCRLGKIDKLKELLSLGANTNTKDNAGWTPLHEVVQNGRLDLVKLLLQYNTLIDVPGQGNETPLHEAIRYNHIEIAEELVKHGADMNARNCKGETPYQLASVDVKNRLRLASENILQTQSINISHIAAVYTEIENEDIRLYCVSQYRTLLNKLKVLAKHHSNVHIEAKFTKKVTHLIVDTEDGVCTPSLDVLQGIVSSVWIISSEWATKSTEENLEPFENYEVKGVGTKTYMGPRNSRFNKYKQLPGIFNGCHFYLHNFNTRYEISKTIVLTKAILTKLITDAGGIVLRRAPNPELIPENEKLVPYHAKRDGKLANCSHYIIFKEMYEPMYNMQHLKALPIGWLIECIEKYELCEPW
;
A
#
# COMPACT_ATOMS: atom_id res chain seq x y z
N MET A 1 -25.53 15.06 22.56
CA MET A 1 -25.74 14.55 21.18
C MET A 1 -27.02 15.17 20.64
N ASN A 2 -27.03 15.67 19.41
CA ASN A 2 -28.27 16.09 18.75
C ASN A 2 -29.16 14.84 18.54
N PRO A 3 -30.50 14.89 18.67
CA PRO A 3 -31.39 13.74 18.43
C PRO A 3 -31.10 12.94 17.15
N THR A 4 -30.63 13.59 16.08
CA THR A 4 -30.20 12.92 14.84
C THR A 4 -28.94 12.07 15.04
N ASP A 5 -27.94 12.57 15.78
CA ASP A 5 -26.70 11.85 16.07
C ASP A 5 -26.94 10.67 17.01
N LEU A 6 -27.84 10.85 17.98
CA LEU A 6 -28.26 9.78 18.89
C LEU A 6 -28.99 8.67 18.12
N LYS A 7 -29.88 9.01 17.20
CA LYS A 7 -30.56 8.04 16.34
C LYS A 7 -29.59 7.28 15.44
N ASN A 8 -28.66 7.99 14.79
CA ASN A 8 -27.64 7.38 13.94
C ASN A 8 -26.71 6.46 14.75
N PHE A 9 -26.38 6.83 15.99
CA PHE A 9 -25.58 5.99 16.88
C PHE A 9 -26.33 4.74 17.32
N ILE A 10 -27.62 4.85 17.65
CA ILE A 10 -28.46 3.70 17.98
C ILE A 10 -28.61 2.77 16.77
N GLU A 11 -28.81 3.30 15.55
CA GLU A 11 -28.87 2.51 14.32
C GLU A 11 -27.52 1.82 13.99
N ALA A 12 -26.39 2.49 14.25
CA ALA A 12 -25.07 1.89 14.11
C ALA A 12 -24.84 0.78 15.15
N LEU A 13 -25.25 1.01 16.41
CA LEU A 13 -25.18 0.00 17.47
C LEU A 13 -26.03 -1.23 17.13
N ASP A 14 -27.23 -1.05 16.58
CA ASP A 14 -28.09 -2.14 16.11
C ASP A 14 -27.55 -2.86 14.87
N THR A 15 -26.83 -2.13 14.02
CA THR A 15 -26.14 -2.73 12.87
C THR A 15 -24.96 -3.57 13.33
N VAL A 16 -24.18 -3.09 14.30
CA VAL A 16 -23.08 -3.85 14.92
C VAL A 16 -23.62 -5.08 15.65
N LYS A 17 -24.76 -5.00 16.35
CA LYS A 17 -25.41 -6.19 16.92
C LYS A 17 -25.87 -7.19 15.87
N LYS A 18 -26.40 -6.75 14.72
CA LYS A 18 -26.69 -7.62 13.57
C LYS A 18 -25.41 -8.14 12.89
N ASP A 19 -24.32 -7.41 13.05
CA ASP A 19 -22.90 -7.76 12.90
C ASP A 19 -22.51 -8.96 13.76
N TYR A 20 -23.06 -9.04 14.98
CA TYR A 20 -22.78 -10.03 16.01
C TYR A 20 -23.97 -10.95 16.44
N THR A 21 -25.14 -11.06 15.79
CA THR A 21 -26.17 -12.15 15.96
C THR A 21 -26.66 -12.90 14.70
N CYS A 22 -26.26 -14.16 14.48
CA CYS A 22 -26.66 -14.95 13.33
C CYS A 22 -28.16 -15.15 13.49
N GLY A 23 -28.94 -14.86 12.44
CA GLY A 23 -30.40 -14.94 12.50
C GLY A 23 -30.94 -16.30 12.93
N VAL A 24 -30.10 -17.34 12.93
CA VAL A 24 -30.41 -18.69 13.42
C VAL A 24 -30.09 -18.85 14.91
N CYS A 25 -28.98 -18.30 15.40
CA CYS A 25 -28.59 -18.33 16.81
C CYS A 25 -29.56 -17.53 17.70
N ASN A 26 -30.17 -16.46 17.16
CA ASN A 26 -31.15 -15.64 17.88
C ASN A 26 -32.41 -16.41 18.35
N LYS A 27 -32.71 -17.58 17.76
CA LYS A 27 -33.85 -18.43 18.17
C LYS A 27 -33.48 -19.57 19.13
N MET A 28 -32.22 -19.97 19.18
CA MET A 28 -31.80 -21.21 19.86
C MET A 28 -30.79 -20.97 20.99
N CYS A 29 -30.11 -19.81 21.03
CA CYS A 29 -29.13 -19.46 22.06
C CYS A 29 -29.47 -18.10 22.68
N LYS A 30 -29.32 -17.96 24.00
CA LYS A 30 -29.58 -16.70 24.73
C LYS A 30 -28.48 -15.65 24.56
N ASP A 31 -27.41 -15.93 23.81
CA ASP A 31 -26.28 -15.02 23.62
C ASP A 31 -25.82 -14.88 22.14
N PRO A 32 -25.32 -13.69 21.71
CA PRO A 32 -25.19 -13.29 20.30
C PRO A 32 -23.81 -13.57 19.62
N VAL A 33 -23.77 -14.15 18.39
CA VAL A 33 -22.61 -14.10 17.41
C VAL A 33 -23.03 -13.93 15.91
N VAL A 34 -22.41 -13.06 15.06
CA VAL A 34 -22.34 -13.17 13.54
C VAL A 34 -20.99 -12.74 13.00
N LEU A 35 -20.79 -13.16 11.74
CA LEU A 35 -20.06 -12.50 10.69
C LEU A 35 -20.96 -12.39 9.43
N LYS A 36 -21.09 -11.21 8.84
CA LYS A 36 -22.05 -10.92 7.73
C LYS A 36 -21.56 -11.23 6.30
N ARG A 37 -20.47 -11.98 6.17
CA ARG A 37 -20.02 -12.56 4.90
C ARG A 37 -19.74 -14.03 5.18
N CYS A 38 -20.34 -14.94 4.43
CA CYS A 38 -20.33 -16.38 4.71
C CYS A 38 -18.91 -16.96 4.78
N PHE A 39 -18.29 -16.88 5.96
CA PHE A 39 -17.21 -17.75 6.40
C PHE A 39 -17.87 -18.89 7.17
N HIS A 40 -17.74 -20.12 6.67
CA HIS A 40 -18.29 -21.31 7.33
C HIS A 40 -17.41 -21.66 8.54
N LEU A 41 -17.60 -20.92 9.65
CA LEU A 41 -16.98 -21.19 10.95
C LEU A 41 -18.09 -21.64 11.91
N ILE A 42 -17.88 -22.75 12.62
CA ILE A 42 -18.86 -23.33 13.55
C ILE A 42 -18.40 -23.07 14.98
N CYS A 43 -19.24 -22.53 15.85
CA CYS A 43 -18.92 -22.45 17.28
C CYS A 43 -18.83 -23.87 17.88
N ALA A 44 -17.92 -24.10 18.83
CA ALA A 44 -17.71 -25.40 19.47
C ALA A 44 -18.99 -26.03 20.08
N GLU A 45 -19.99 -25.21 20.42
CA GLU A 45 -21.29 -25.68 20.94
C GLU A 45 -22.28 -26.15 19.86
N HIS A 46 -21.97 -25.94 18.57
CA HIS A 46 -22.88 -26.16 17.44
C HIS A 46 -22.34 -27.17 16.40
N THR A 47 -21.46 -28.08 16.83
CA THR A 47 -20.81 -29.13 16.02
C THR A 47 -21.76 -30.11 15.31
N GLY A 48 -23.07 -30.05 15.59
CA GLY A 48 -24.10 -30.87 14.95
C GLY A 48 -24.71 -30.31 13.65
N LEU A 49 -24.33 -29.11 13.20
CA LEU A 49 -24.87 -28.49 11.99
C LEU A 49 -24.23 -29.08 10.72
N LYS A 50 -24.99 -29.88 9.96
CA LYS A 50 -24.51 -30.46 8.69
C LYS A 50 -24.52 -29.49 7.51
N HIS A 51 -25.39 -28.48 7.54
CA HIS A 51 -25.57 -27.53 6.42
C HIS A 51 -25.77 -26.10 6.95
N CYS A 52 -25.30 -25.12 6.19
CA CYS A 52 -25.46 -23.71 6.50
C CYS A 52 -26.94 -23.31 6.40
N PRO A 53 -27.56 -22.77 7.46
CA PRO A 53 -28.97 -22.39 7.43
C PRO A 53 -29.26 -21.17 6.53
N THR A 54 -28.23 -20.39 6.16
CA THR A 54 -28.37 -19.19 5.32
C THR A 54 -28.16 -19.49 3.83
N CYS A 55 -27.08 -20.19 3.46
CA CYS A 55 -26.75 -20.50 2.06
C CYS A 55 -26.89 -21.98 1.67
N LYS A 56 -27.24 -22.87 2.62
CA LYS A 56 -27.44 -24.32 2.45
C LYS A 56 -26.22 -25.14 2.00
N ILE A 57 -25.03 -24.55 2.01
CA ILE A 57 -23.77 -25.26 1.72
C ILE A 57 -23.46 -26.27 2.86
N PRO A 58 -22.95 -27.48 2.55
CA PRO A 58 -22.52 -28.44 3.56
C PRO A 58 -21.41 -27.86 4.43
N LEU A 59 -21.50 -28.05 5.75
CA LEU A 59 -20.56 -27.52 6.74
C LEU A 59 -19.57 -28.56 7.24
N GLU A 60 -19.59 -29.76 6.66
CA GLU A 60 -18.57 -30.80 6.88
C GLU A 60 -17.19 -30.19 6.54
N ASP A 61 -16.21 -30.34 7.45
CA ASP A 61 -14.85 -29.76 7.41
C ASP A 61 -14.68 -28.25 7.73
N SER A 62 -15.72 -27.58 8.22
CA SER A 62 -15.63 -26.19 8.68
C SER A 62 -14.85 -26.06 10.00
N SER A 63 -13.92 -25.09 10.07
CA SER A 63 -13.10 -24.87 11.26
C SER A 63 -13.94 -24.31 12.43
N THR A 64 -13.64 -24.79 13.63
CA THR A 64 -14.22 -24.23 14.86
C THR A 64 -13.30 -23.14 15.40
N TYR A 65 -13.88 -22.03 15.85
CA TYR A 65 -13.12 -20.92 16.44
C TYR A 65 -13.53 -20.73 17.90
N VAL A 66 -12.52 -20.59 18.76
CA VAL A 66 -12.68 -20.28 20.19
C VAL A 66 -12.07 -18.90 20.39
N ASP A 67 -12.89 -17.94 20.83
CA ASP A 67 -12.47 -16.57 21.12
C ASP A 67 -12.68 -16.29 22.61
N ASP A 68 -11.58 -16.14 23.33
CA ASP A 68 -11.59 -15.89 24.77
C ASP A 68 -12.09 -14.48 25.14
N GLN A 69 -12.09 -13.52 24.19
CA GLN A 69 -12.55 -12.15 24.39
C GLN A 69 -13.98 -11.91 23.91
N LEU A 70 -14.54 -12.84 23.13
CA LEU A 70 -15.91 -12.75 22.63
C LEU A 70 -16.93 -12.62 23.78
N ARG A 71 -16.73 -13.34 24.88
CA ARG A 71 -17.60 -13.24 26.07
C ARG A 71 -17.58 -11.84 26.69
N SER A 72 -16.40 -11.22 26.79
CA SER A 72 -16.22 -9.86 27.31
C SER A 72 -16.85 -8.82 26.39
N SER A 73 -16.70 -9.00 25.08
CA SER A 73 -17.26 -8.12 24.05
C SER A 73 -18.79 -8.19 24.01
N ILE A 74 -19.36 -9.39 24.18
CA ILE A 74 -20.80 -9.62 24.32
C ILE A 74 -21.34 -8.92 25.57
N GLU A 75 -20.67 -9.07 26.71
CA GLU A 75 -21.12 -8.48 27.96
C GLU A 75 -21.06 -6.94 27.92
N SER A 76 -20.01 -6.39 27.31
CA SER A 76 -19.87 -4.95 27.05
C SER A 76 -21.00 -4.42 26.14
N ALA A 77 -21.36 -5.19 25.10
CA ALA A 77 -22.48 -4.84 24.23
C ALA A 77 -23.83 -4.87 24.96
N LYS A 78 -24.04 -5.80 25.90
CA LYS A 78 -25.24 -5.85 26.76
C LYS A 78 -25.32 -4.68 27.74
N GLU A 79 -24.20 -4.29 28.33
CA GLU A 79 -24.15 -3.11 29.21
C GLU A 79 -24.48 -1.83 28.45
N LEU A 80 -23.90 -1.65 27.25
CA LEU A 80 -24.25 -0.55 26.37
C LEU A 80 -25.74 -0.57 26.01
N ASP A 81 -26.32 -1.75 25.75
CA ASP A 81 -27.74 -1.84 25.43
C ASP A 81 -28.62 -1.34 26.57
N LYS A 82 -28.36 -1.77 27.81
CA LYS A 82 -29.08 -1.31 29.01
C LYS A 82 -29.00 0.21 29.19
N ILE A 83 -27.83 0.80 28.92
CA ILE A 83 -27.61 2.26 29.02
C ILE A 83 -28.45 3.02 27.98
N PHE A 84 -28.59 2.44 26.78
CA PHE A 84 -29.25 3.10 25.65
C PHE A 84 -30.72 2.71 25.43
N GLU A 85 -31.23 1.72 26.18
CA GLU A 85 -32.61 1.24 26.11
C GLU A 85 -33.63 2.33 26.47
N GLN A 86 -33.30 3.21 27.43
CA GLN A 86 -34.12 4.36 27.82
C GLN A 86 -34.30 5.42 26.73
N PHE A 87 -33.45 5.40 25.70
CA PHE A 87 -33.49 6.34 24.57
C PHE A 87 -34.11 5.74 23.31
N ARG A 88 -34.52 4.47 23.36
CA ARG A 88 -35.25 3.83 22.26
C ARG A 88 -36.72 4.25 22.27
N PRO A 89 -37.31 4.55 21.11
CA PRO A 89 -38.75 4.78 21.03
C PRO A 89 -39.49 3.49 21.39
N LYS A 90 -40.44 3.58 22.34
CA LYS A 90 -41.33 2.45 22.67
C LYS A 90 -42.24 2.21 21.46
N GLU A 91 -42.01 1.13 20.72
CA GLU A 91 -42.90 0.77 19.61
C GLU A 91 -44.27 0.32 20.14
N PRO A 92 -45.37 0.67 19.44
CA PRO A 92 -46.71 0.26 19.82
C PRO A 92 -46.95 -1.22 19.46
N ILE A 93 -47.59 -1.94 20.38
CA ILE A 93 -48.05 -3.32 20.20
C ILE A 93 -49.04 -3.36 19.02
N VAL A 94 -48.69 -4.01 17.90
CA VAL A 94 -49.71 -4.46 16.94
C VAL A 94 -49.39 -5.85 16.38
N THR A 95 -50.40 -6.70 16.57
CA THR A 95 -50.56 -8.10 16.25
C THR A 95 -50.45 -8.44 14.76
N SER A 96 -49.95 -9.64 14.51
CA SER A 96 -49.86 -10.31 13.21
C SER A 96 -51.19 -10.45 12.47
N THR A 97 -51.21 -10.23 11.15
CA THR A 97 -51.95 -11.08 10.20
C THR A 97 -51.34 -11.05 8.79
N LYS A 98 -51.46 -12.20 8.12
CA LYS A 98 -50.76 -12.67 6.91
C LYS A 98 -51.22 -11.98 5.61
N LYS A 99 -50.30 -11.95 4.62
CA LYS A 99 -50.51 -11.89 3.14
C LYS A 99 -51.58 -12.90 2.65
N PRO A 100 -52.11 -12.88 1.39
CA PRO A 100 -51.50 -12.38 0.13
C PRO A 100 -52.43 -11.81 -1.00
N ALA A 101 -51.78 -11.39 -2.10
CA ALA A 101 -52.10 -11.67 -3.53
C ALA A 101 -52.94 -10.70 -4.42
N LYS A 102 -52.30 -10.40 -5.57
CA LYS A 102 -52.80 -10.34 -6.98
C LYS A 102 -53.30 -9.02 -7.62
N ASN A 103 -52.59 -8.72 -8.72
CA ASN A 103 -53.02 -8.43 -10.10
C ASN A 103 -53.58 -7.06 -10.54
N ASP A 104 -52.87 -6.57 -11.55
CA ASP A 104 -53.30 -6.05 -12.85
C ASP A 104 -53.88 -4.63 -13.02
N SER A 105 -53.42 -4.07 -14.15
CA SER A 105 -54.05 -3.08 -15.05
C SER A 105 -53.79 -1.58 -14.82
N VAL A 106 -52.93 -1.07 -15.72
CA VAL A 106 -52.93 0.25 -16.38
C VAL A 106 -54.31 0.39 -17.10
N PRO A 107 -54.94 1.58 -17.30
CA PRO A 107 -54.29 2.64 -18.06
C PRO A 107 -54.73 4.13 -17.93
N ALA A 108 -53.89 4.95 -18.56
CA ALA A 108 -54.23 6.08 -19.44
C ALA A 108 -54.70 7.43 -18.85
N SER A 109 -53.75 8.38 -18.94
CA SER A 109 -53.80 9.54 -19.85
C SER A 109 -54.52 10.82 -19.43
N ILE A 110 -53.99 11.90 -20.03
CA ILE A 110 -54.59 13.19 -20.45
C ILE A 110 -54.13 14.38 -19.59
N LYS A 111 -53.14 15.15 -20.11
CA LYS A 111 -53.21 16.51 -20.75
C LYS A 111 -53.59 17.60 -19.73
N SER A 112 -53.09 18.84 -19.72
CA SER A 112 -52.48 19.70 -20.74
C SER A 112 -52.17 21.08 -20.13
N ALA A 113 -51.14 21.73 -20.69
CA ALA A 113 -51.05 23.16 -21.07
C ALA A 113 -50.98 24.25 -19.96
N ALA A 114 -49.87 25.01 -19.92
CA ALA A 114 -49.65 26.35 -20.54
C ALA A 114 -50.46 27.46 -19.83
N THR A 115 -49.91 28.59 -19.38
CA THR A 115 -49.27 29.66 -20.18
C THR A 115 -48.70 30.77 -19.25
N LEU A 116 -47.81 31.60 -19.80
CA LEU A 116 -47.14 32.85 -19.36
C LEU A 116 -47.98 33.84 -18.49
N SER A 117 -47.46 34.81 -17.72
CA SER A 117 -46.38 35.78 -17.99
C SER A 117 -46.01 36.67 -16.76
N SER A 118 -44.89 37.38 -16.91
CA SER A 118 -44.55 38.73 -16.38
C SER A 118 -43.75 38.91 -15.06
N ALA A 119 -42.44 39.13 -15.28
CA ALA A 119 -41.58 40.21 -14.77
C ALA A 119 -41.62 40.65 -13.29
N LYS A 120 -40.48 40.42 -12.60
CA LYS A 120 -39.63 41.44 -11.96
C LYS A 120 -38.40 40.78 -11.29
N LYS A 121 -37.20 41.29 -11.58
CA LYS A 121 -35.97 41.18 -10.75
C LYS A 121 -35.75 42.56 -10.10
N PRO A 122 -34.89 42.77 -9.07
CA PRO A 122 -33.86 41.87 -8.54
C PRO A 122 -33.74 41.84 -6.99
N LEU A 123 -32.70 41.12 -6.54
CA LEU A 123 -31.93 41.22 -5.28
C LEU A 123 -32.21 40.20 -4.15
N SER A 124 -31.13 39.45 -3.88
CA SER A 124 -30.64 38.91 -2.61
C SER A 124 -31.65 38.28 -1.65
N ASP A 125 -31.64 36.95 -1.57
CA ASP A 125 -31.08 36.28 -0.39
C ASP A 125 -30.97 34.77 -0.63
N LYS A 126 -29.79 34.22 -0.32
CA LYS A 126 -29.51 32.79 -0.39
C LYS A 126 -29.96 32.15 0.92
N THR A 127 -31.10 31.45 0.89
CA THR A 127 -31.46 30.43 1.88
C THR A 127 -31.56 29.06 1.19
N ASN A 128 -30.72 28.15 1.67
CA ASN A 128 -30.92 26.70 1.83
C ASN A 128 -31.86 25.94 0.89
N SER A 129 -31.26 25.09 0.05
CA SER A 129 -31.72 23.71 -0.14
C SER A 129 -30.57 22.84 -0.65
N ARG A 130 -30.26 21.76 0.10
CA ARG A 130 -29.38 20.64 -0.30
C ARG A 130 -29.82 20.06 -1.66
N PRO A 131 -28.84 19.61 -2.46
CA PRO A 131 -28.71 18.18 -2.77
C PRO A 131 -27.27 17.75 -2.44
N ASP A 132 -27.11 16.78 -1.54
CA ASP A 132 -27.04 15.33 -1.78
C ASP A 132 -25.60 14.88 -2.05
N LEU A 133 -25.16 13.91 -1.26
CA LEU A 133 -23.85 13.87 -0.61
C LEU A 133 -22.93 12.78 -1.17
N SER A 134 -23.06 12.45 -2.47
CA SER A 134 -22.30 11.33 -3.06
C SER A 134 -21.88 11.50 -4.53
N GLU A 135 -22.06 12.66 -5.17
CA GLU A 135 -21.79 12.82 -6.61
C GLU A 135 -20.83 13.97 -6.98
N THR A 136 -19.95 14.43 -6.09
CA THR A 136 -18.94 15.44 -6.47
C THR A 136 -17.56 15.21 -5.87
N ILE A 137 -17.14 13.94 -5.77
CA ILE A 137 -15.74 13.60 -5.44
C ILE A 137 -14.89 13.36 -6.72
N ASN A 138 -15.50 13.07 -7.88
CA ASN A 138 -14.76 12.71 -9.11
C ASN A 138 -14.98 13.65 -10.31
N SER A 139 -14.97 14.96 -10.10
CA SER A 139 -14.70 15.90 -11.20
C SER A 139 -13.93 17.11 -10.69
N ASN A 140 -12.60 17.04 -10.79
CA ASN A 140 -11.67 18.16 -11.05
C ASN A 140 -10.19 17.82 -10.70
N PHE A 141 -9.72 16.60 -10.98
CA PHE A 141 -8.27 16.35 -11.07
C PHE A 141 -7.73 16.81 -12.43
N SER A 142 -7.84 18.13 -12.66
CA SER A 142 -6.93 18.97 -13.44
C SER A 142 -7.64 20.29 -13.76
N SER A 143 -7.63 21.24 -12.83
CA SER A 143 -7.40 22.66 -13.16
C SER A 143 -7.21 23.50 -11.89
N LYS A 144 -6.07 24.20 -11.84
CA LYS A 144 -5.56 25.12 -10.79
C LYS A 144 -4.94 24.46 -9.55
N PHE A 145 -3.62 24.30 -9.59
CA PHE A 145 -2.76 24.43 -8.41
C PHE A 145 -3.18 25.68 -7.62
N ASN A 146 -3.79 25.49 -6.45
CA ASN A 146 -4.15 26.60 -5.60
C ASN A 146 -2.89 27.06 -4.85
N LYS A 147 -2.13 27.99 -5.46
CA LYS A 147 -0.90 28.63 -4.93
C LYS A 147 -1.03 29.25 -3.52
N ASN A 148 -2.20 29.18 -2.88
CA ASN A 148 -2.46 29.74 -1.56
C ASN A 148 -2.19 28.79 -0.39
N ASN A 149 -2.22 27.47 -0.56
CA ASN A 149 -2.08 26.51 0.56
C ASN A 149 -0.63 26.31 1.02
N GLU A 150 0.33 26.60 0.13
CA GLU A 150 1.78 26.58 0.42
C GLU A 150 2.32 27.96 0.80
N LYS A 151 1.45 28.95 1.08
CA LYS A 151 1.90 30.25 1.59
C LYS A 151 2.59 30.06 2.93
N ARG A 152 3.81 30.57 3.01
CA ARG A 152 4.66 30.50 4.19
C ARG A 152 4.60 31.81 4.95
N ASN A 153 4.47 31.75 6.26
CA ASN A 153 4.62 32.94 7.11
C ASN A 153 6.11 33.30 7.29
N ASN A 154 6.40 34.32 8.11
CA ASN A 154 7.77 34.79 8.34
C ASN A 154 8.70 33.74 9.00
N LYS A 155 8.14 32.66 9.56
CA LYS A 155 8.89 31.51 10.11
C LYS A 155 9.04 30.36 9.12
N GLY A 156 8.56 30.52 7.88
CA GLY A 156 8.58 29.45 6.89
C GLY A 156 7.46 28.43 7.08
N GLU A 157 6.53 28.65 8.00
CA GLU A 157 5.48 27.69 8.33
C GLU A 157 4.35 27.77 7.30
N THR A 158 3.88 26.61 6.82
CA THR A 158 2.65 26.50 6.02
C THR A 158 1.42 26.43 6.93
N ALA A 159 0.23 26.57 6.35
CA ALA A 159 -1.03 26.36 7.08
C ALA A 159 -1.07 24.98 7.77
N LEU A 160 -0.44 23.98 7.15
CA LEU A 160 -0.36 22.61 7.67
C LEU A 160 0.46 22.55 8.98
N HIS A 161 1.58 23.25 9.08
CA HIS A 161 2.36 23.34 10.33
C HIS A 161 1.53 23.93 11.47
N ILE A 162 0.83 25.03 11.20
CA ILE A 162 0.01 25.74 12.19
C ILE A 162 -1.14 24.84 12.66
N VAL A 163 -1.82 24.16 11.73
CA VAL A 163 -2.93 23.25 12.05
C VAL A 163 -2.46 22.03 12.84
N CYS A 164 -1.31 21.45 12.48
CA CYS A 164 -0.68 20.36 13.21
C CYS A 164 -0.34 20.77 14.65
N ARG A 165 0.31 21.92 14.82
CA ARG A 165 0.69 22.46 16.14
C ARG A 165 -0.51 22.83 17.01
N LEU A 166 -1.58 23.38 16.41
CA LEU A 166 -2.82 23.70 17.12
C LEU A 166 -3.74 22.48 17.32
N GLY A 167 -3.40 21.33 16.74
CA GLY A 167 -4.13 20.09 16.93
C GLY A 167 -5.52 20.05 16.30
N LYS A 168 -5.77 20.81 15.23
CA LYS A 168 -7.10 20.97 14.60
C LYS A 168 -7.36 19.91 13.52
N ILE A 169 -7.83 18.74 13.94
CA ILE A 169 -8.05 17.56 13.05
C ILE A 169 -8.90 17.86 11.82
N ASP A 170 -10.03 18.56 11.98
CA ASP A 170 -10.95 18.82 10.86
C ASP A 170 -10.31 19.69 9.78
N LYS A 171 -9.57 20.73 10.20
CA LYS A 171 -8.79 21.59 9.29
C LYS A 171 -7.61 20.85 8.68
N LEU A 172 -7.03 19.88 9.41
CA LEU A 172 -5.94 19.06 8.87
C LEU A 172 -6.46 18.21 7.71
N LYS A 173 -7.59 17.52 7.90
CA LYS A 173 -8.24 16.73 6.84
C LYS A 173 -8.60 17.59 5.63
N GLU A 174 -9.14 18.78 5.85
CA GLU A 174 -9.44 19.74 4.78
C GLU A 174 -8.18 20.10 3.98
N LEU A 175 -7.10 20.51 4.64
CA LEU A 175 -5.85 20.88 3.96
C LEU A 175 -5.21 19.70 3.22
N LEU A 176 -5.22 18.50 3.80
CA LEU A 176 -4.72 17.28 3.17
C LEU A 176 -5.55 16.90 1.93
N SER A 177 -6.88 17.02 2.00
CA SER A 177 -7.78 16.79 0.86
C SER A 177 -7.58 17.78 -0.29
N LEU A 178 -7.07 18.98 0.01
CA LEU A 178 -6.71 20.00 -0.98
C LEU A 178 -5.27 19.84 -1.51
N GLY A 179 -4.58 18.75 -1.16
CA GLY A 179 -3.25 18.42 -1.66
C GLY A 179 -2.11 19.22 -1.00
N ALA A 180 -2.26 19.65 0.25
CA ALA A 180 -1.17 20.30 0.98
C ALA A 180 0.05 19.38 1.14
N ASN A 181 1.25 19.92 0.94
CA ASN A 181 2.49 19.15 1.06
C ASN A 181 2.84 18.90 2.54
N THR A 182 2.82 17.63 2.94
CA THR A 182 3.13 17.15 4.30
C THR A 182 4.61 17.16 4.64
N ASN A 183 5.48 17.36 3.64
CA ASN A 183 6.94 17.26 3.78
C ASN A 183 7.65 18.62 3.76
N THR A 184 6.90 19.72 3.60
CA THR A 184 7.46 21.07 3.61
C THR A 184 8.14 21.33 4.95
N LYS A 185 9.36 21.86 4.93
CA LYS A 185 10.08 22.27 6.13
C LYS A 185 9.79 23.74 6.47
N ASP A 186 9.73 24.09 7.75
CA ASP A 186 9.78 25.47 8.20
C ASP A 186 11.23 26.03 8.16
N ASN A 187 11.47 27.24 8.64
CA ASN A 187 12.82 27.83 8.66
C ASN A 187 13.76 27.17 9.68
N ALA A 188 13.24 26.46 10.67
CA ALA A 188 14.02 25.68 11.63
C ALA A 188 14.32 24.25 11.12
N GLY A 189 13.72 23.86 9.99
CA GLY A 189 13.91 22.56 9.36
C GLY A 189 12.87 21.52 9.75
N TRP A 190 11.87 21.88 10.55
CA TRP A 190 10.82 20.97 11.03
C TRP A 190 9.75 20.75 9.97
N THR A 191 9.20 19.54 9.90
CA THR A 191 8.03 19.22 9.08
C THR A 191 6.75 19.18 9.92
N PRO A 192 5.55 19.22 9.30
CA PRO A 192 4.29 18.99 10.00
C PRO A 192 4.24 17.69 10.82
N LEU A 193 4.97 16.65 10.42
CA LEU A 193 5.09 15.41 11.20
C LEU A 193 5.86 15.63 12.50
N HIS A 194 6.94 16.42 12.49
CA HIS A 194 7.66 16.75 13.72
C HIS A 194 6.77 17.52 14.69
N GLU A 195 5.97 18.48 14.19
CA GLU A 195 5.05 19.26 15.01
C GLU A 195 4.03 18.38 15.74
N VAL A 196 3.41 17.40 15.06
CA VAL A 196 2.44 16.51 15.74
C VAL A 196 3.12 15.51 16.69
N VAL A 197 4.35 15.09 16.37
CA VAL A 197 5.13 14.16 17.19
C VAL A 197 5.57 14.85 18.48
N GLN A 198 6.18 16.04 18.41
CA GLN A 198 6.60 16.80 19.58
C GLN A 198 5.42 17.10 20.52
N ASN A 199 4.25 17.38 19.95
CA ASN A 199 3.02 17.64 20.71
C ASN A 199 2.29 16.38 21.21
N GLY A 200 2.80 15.16 20.96
CA GLY A 200 2.21 13.93 21.50
C GLY A 200 0.86 13.54 20.90
N ARG A 201 0.57 13.95 19.66
CA ARG A 201 -0.75 13.77 19.01
C ARG A 201 -0.80 12.53 18.12
N LEU A 202 -0.98 11.35 18.73
CA LEU A 202 -1.04 10.06 18.02
C LEU A 202 -2.13 10.02 16.94
N ASP A 203 -3.28 10.62 17.20
CA ASP A 203 -4.40 10.77 16.27
C ASP A 203 -3.99 11.48 14.97
N LEU A 204 -3.20 12.55 15.10
CA LEU A 204 -2.70 13.33 13.97
C LEU A 204 -1.50 12.69 13.29
N VAL A 205 -0.64 11.99 14.04
CA VAL A 205 0.43 11.16 13.48
C VAL A 205 -0.17 10.11 12.55
N LYS A 206 -1.16 9.33 13.02
CA LYS A 206 -1.84 8.32 12.19
C LYS A 206 -2.46 8.94 10.94
N LEU A 207 -3.12 10.09 11.07
CA LEU A 207 -3.73 10.78 9.94
C LEU A 207 -2.68 11.29 8.92
N LEU A 208 -1.56 11.85 9.36
CA LEU A 208 -0.49 12.28 8.44
C LEU A 208 0.18 11.09 7.74
N LEU A 209 0.42 10.00 8.47
CA LEU A 209 1.02 8.78 7.92
C LEU A 209 0.12 8.13 6.85
N GLN A 210 -1.19 8.37 6.86
CA GLN A 210 -2.12 7.96 5.80
C GLN A 210 -2.01 8.80 4.51
N TYR A 211 -1.37 9.97 4.54
CA TYR A 211 -1.33 10.94 3.43
C TYR A 211 0.10 11.16 2.88
N ASN A 212 0.78 10.09 2.45
CA ASN A 212 2.11 10.11 1.79
C ASN A 212 3.18 10.98 2.50
N THR A 213 3.11 11.09 3.82
CA THR A 213 4.10 11.81 4.62
C THR A 213 5.38 10.99 4.74
N LEU A 214 6.52 11.59 4.40
CA LEU A 214 7.82 10.96 4.55
C LEU A 214 8.17 10.87 6.05
N ILE A 215 8.42 9.65 6.52
CA ILE A 215 8.51 9.32 7.95
C ILE A 215 9.86 9.71 8.54
N ASP A 216 10.94 9.63 7.75
CA ASP A 216 12.32 9.85 8.21
C ASP A 216 12.93 11.16 7.70
N VAL A 217 12.11 12.16 7.36
CA VAL A 217 12.64 13.48 7.00
C VAL A 217 13.38 14.06 8.21
N PRO A 218 14.67 14.43 8.09
CA PRO A 218 15.39 14.97 9.24
C PRO A 218 14.99 16.43 9.50
N GLY A 219 14.70 16.73 10.75
CA GLY A 219 14.46 18.06 11.31
C GLY A 219 15.74 18.78 11.71
N GLN A 220 15.64 19.64 12.72
CA GLN A 220 16.80 20.33 13.28
C GLN A 220 17.78 19.30 13.87
N GLY A 221 19.09 19.52 13.72
CA GLY A 221 20.10 18.59 14.26
C GLY A 221 20.15 17.22 13.57
N ASN A 222 19.54 17.09 12.39
CA ASN A 222 19.38 15.82 11.67
C ASN A 222 18.55 14.77 12.43
N GLU A 223 17.67 15.22 13.33
CA GLU A 223 16.80 14.34 14.11
C GLU A 223 15.56 13.96 13.31
N THR A 224 15.27 12.66 13.18
CA THR A 224 14.03 12.18 12.54
C THR A 224 12.85 12.30 13.51
N PRO A 225 11.59 12.22 13.03
CA PRO A 225 10.42 12.13 13.90
C PRO A 225 10.51 11.03 14.96
N LEU A 226 11.20 9.91 14.68
CA LEU A 226 11.43 8.86 15.68
C LEU A 226 12.39 9.31 16.80
N HIS A 227 13.41 10.12 16.50
CA HIS A 227 14.27 10.73 17.53
C HIS A 227 13.43 11.62 18.46
N GLU A 228 12.60 12.48 17.88
CA GLU A 228 11.72 13.38 18.64
C GLU A 228 10.75 12.59 19.52
N ALA A 229 10.07 11.58 18.97
CA ALA A 229 9.13 10.76 19.74
C ALA A 229 9.78 10.13 20.98
N ILE A 230 11.05 9.70 20.85
CA ILE A 230 11.81 9.12 21.96
C ILE A 230 12.26 10.19 22.96
N ARG A 231 12.77 11.34 22.49
CA ARG A 231 13.20 12.45 23.36
C ARG A 231 12.06 13.01 24.20
N TYR A 232 10.87 13.13 23.63
CA TYR A 232 9.67 13.60 24.32
C TYR A 232 8.91 12.49 25.07
N ASN A 233 9.43 11.25 25.06
CA ASN A 233 8.83 10.08 25.72
C ASN A 233 7.41 9.72 25.23
N HIS A 234 7.12 9.97 23.96
CA HIS A 234 5.85 9.60 23.31
C HIS A 234 5.92 8.18 22.75
N ILE A 235 5.92 7.19 23.66
CA ILE A 235 6.20 5.78 23.34
C ILE A 235 5.21 5.20 22.31
N GLU A 236 3.92 5.51 22.44
CA GLU A 236 2.89 5.02 21.50
C GLU A 236 3.09 5.57 20.08
N ILE A 237 3.56 6.82 19.98
CA ILE A 237 3.91 7.43 18.69
C ILE A 237 5.17 6.78 18.12
N ALA A 238 6.18 6.52 18.94
CA ALA A 238 7.38 5.83 18.51
C ALA A 238 7.07 4.42 17.98
N GLU A 239 6.18 3.67 18.65
CA GLU A 239 5.69 2.39 18.16
C GLU A 239 4.94 2.53 16.83
N GLU A 240 4.08 3.54 16.70
CA GLU A 240 3.31 3.79 15.47
C GLU A 240 4.21 4.15 14.28
N LEU A 241 5.24 4.97 14.51
CA LEU A 241 6.25 5.32 13.52
C LEU A 241 7.04 4.09 13.08
N VAL A 242 7.48 3.23 14.02
CA VAL A 242 8.17 1.97 13.69
C VAL A 242 7.26 1.02 12.93
N LYS A 243 5.98 0.88 13.30
CA LYS A 243 5.00 0.08 12.55
C LYS A 243 4.85 0.53 11.10
N HIS A 244 5.04 1.82 10.84
CA HIS A 244 5.00 2.42 9.50
C HIS A 244 6.37 2.49 8.81
N GLY A 245 7.42 1.90 9.40
CA GLY A 245 8.73 1.73 8.76
C GLY A 245 9.79 2.80 9.09
N ALA A 246 9.62 3.57 10.16
CA ALA A 246 10.65 4.52 10.60
C ALA A 246 12.00 3.83 10.91
N ASP A 247 13.10 4.42 10.42
CA ASP A 247 14.45 3.89 10.63
C ASP A 247 14.93 4.11 12.07
N MET A 248 15.03 3.02 12.83
CA MET A 248 15.53 3.01 14.20
C MET A 248 17.04 3.28 14.31
N ASN A 249 17.78 3.23 13.20
CA ASN A 249 19.23 3.38 13.12
C ASN A 249 19.68 4.68 12.44
N ALA A 250 18.74 5.57 12.07
CA ALA A 250 19.06 6.88 11.52
C ALA A 250 19.97 7.66 12.48
N ARG A 251 20.99 8.35 11.98
CA ARG A 251 21.96 9.08 12.81
C ARG A 251 21.70 10.58 12.82
N ASN A 252 21.59 11.17 14.00
CA ASN A 252 21.56 12.63 14.14
C ASN A 252 22.97 13.25 13.99
N CYS A 253 23.08 14.58 14.13
CA CYS A 253 24.35 15.29 13.99
C CYS A 253 25.42 14.92 15.05
N LYS A 254 25.00 14.27 16.15
CA LYS A 254 25.89 13.74 17.20
C LYS A 254 26.25 12.26 16.96
N GLY A 255 25.73 11.65 15.91
CA GLY A 255 25.92 10.23 15.61
C GLY A 255 25.07 9.29 16.46
N GLU A 256 24.13 9.81 17.24
CA GLU A 256 23.20 9.03 18.07
C GLU A 256 22.06 8.50 17.19
N THR A 257 21.58 7.27 17.47
CA THR A 257 20.37 6.72 16.82
C THR A 257 19.15 6.80 17.73
N PRO A 258 17.90 6.79 17.20
CA PRO A 258 16.70 6.74 18.02
C PRO A 258 16.74 5.52 18.95
N TYR A 259 17.17 4.37 18.43
CA TYR A 259 17.30 3.16 19.23
C TYR A 259 18.31 3.32 20.36
N GLN A 260 19.45 3.98 20.16
CA GLN A 260 20.43 4.22 21.22
C GLN A 260 19.90 5.14 22.32
N LEU A 261 19.14 6.19 21.94
CA LEU A 261 18.53 7.15 22.86
C LEU A 261 17.41 6.56 23.70
N ALA A 262 16.77 5.47 23.26
CA ALA A 262 15.69 4.81 23.97
C ALA A 262 16.14 4.11 25.27
N SER A 263 15.27 4.13 26.28
CA SER A 263 15.40 3.30 27.48
C SER A 263 15.28 1.81 27.14
N VAL A 264 15.69 0.93 28.06
CA VAL A 264 15.64 -0.53 27.86
C VAL A 264 14.22 -1.01 27.55
N ASP A 265 13.22 -0.49 28.26
CA ASP A 265 11.82 -0.86 28.05
C ASP A 265 11.31 -0.39 26.68
N VAL A 266 11.66 0.83 26.28
CA VAL A 266 11.28 1.38 24.97
C VAL A 266 11.95 0.59 23.84
N LYS A 267 13.23 0.20 23.98
CA LYS A 267 13.92 -0.68 23.00
C LYS A 267 13.16 -1.98 22.77
N ASN A 268 12.70 -2.62 23.84
CA ASN A 268 11.90 -3.85 23.74
C ASN A 268 10.57 -3.60 23.01
N ARG A 269 9.88 -2.50 23.30
CA ARG A 269 8.63 -2.14 22.62
C ARG A 269 8.82 -1.81 21.15
N LEU A 270 9.87 -1.07 20.79
CA LEU A 270 10.22 -0.79 19.39
C LEU A 270 10.59 -2.08 18.64
N ARG A 271 11.34 -3.00 19.28
CA ARG A 271 11.63 -4.32 18.70
C ARG A 271 10.35 -5.11 18.42
N LEU A 272 9.45 -5.21 19.40
CA LEU A 272 8.16 -5.90 19.24
C LEU A 272 7.27 -5.23 18.17
N ALA A 273 7.23 -3.90 18.14
CA ALA A 273 6.53 -3.14 17.12
C ALA A 273 7.11 -3.45 15.72
N SER A 274 8.43 -3.56 15.60
CA SER A 274 9.13 -3.92 14.36
C SER A 274 8.88 -5.37 13.91
N GLU A 275 8.63 -6.29 14.85
CA GLU A 275 8.32 -7.69 14.57
C GLU A 275 6.85 -7.86 14.12
N ASN A 276 5.93 -7.08 14.70
CA ASN A 276 4.51 -7.05 14.32
C ASN A 276 4.23 -6.42 12.95
N ILE A 277 5.25 -5.81 12.33
CA ILE A 277 5.21 -5.30 10.95
C ILE A 277 4.81 -6.42 9.97
N LEU A 278 5.25 -7.67 10.16
CA LEU A 278 4.93 -8.78 9.24
C LEU A 278 3.43 -9.13 9.17
N GLN A 279 2.69 -8.96 10.28
CA GLN A 279 1.25 -9.25 10.34
C GLN A 279 0.37 -8.07 9.91
N THR A 280 0.72 -6.84 10.29
CA THR A 280 -0.05 -5.63 9.90
C THR A 280 0.25 -5.19 8.46
N GLN A 281 1.46 -5.45 7.94
CA GLN A 281 1.74 -5.24 6.52
C GLN A 281 0.86 -6.14 5.63
N SER A 282 0.56 -7.39 6.01
CA SER A 282 -0.23 -8.28 5.15
C SER A 282 -1.66 -7.77 4.85
N ILE A 283 -2.25 -7.00 5.78
CA ILE A 283 -3.58 -6.38 5.60
C ILE A 283 -3.49 -4.99 4.93
N ASN A 284 -2.40 -4.24 5.16
CA ASN A 284 -2.19 -2.94 4.52
C ASN A 284 -1.73 -3.09 3.05
N ILE A 285 -0.97 -4.15 2.74
CA ILE A 285 -0.52 -4.50 1.38
C ILE A 285 -1.70 -4.73 0.44
N SER A 286 -2.77 -5.40 0.87
CA SER A 286 -3.90 -5.70 -0.02
C SER A 286 -4.68 -4.43 -0.39
N HIS A 287 -4.86 -3.51 0.56
CA HIS A 287 -5.51 -2.22 0.31
C HIS A 287 -4.60 -1.30 -0.51
N ILE A 288 -3.33 -1.16 -0.15
CA ILE A 288 -2.36 -0.35 -0.90
C ILE A 288 -2.16 -0.91 -2.32
N ALA A 289 -2.07 -2.24 -2.47
CA ALA A 289 -2.02 -2.88 -3.78
C ALA A 289 -3.28 -2.59 -4.60
N ALA A 290 -4.48 -2.64 -3.99
CA ALA A 290 -5.73 -2.29 -4.68
C ALA A 290 -5.71 -0.83 -5.17
N VAL A 291 -5.25 0.11 -4.35
CA VAL A 291 -5.14 1.53 -4.72
C VAL A 291 -4.10 1.73 -5.83
N TYR A 292 -2.92 1.10 -5.75
CA TYR A 292 -1.92 1.19 -6.82
C TYR A 292 -2.41 0.53 -8.11
N THR A 293 -3.11 -0.60 -8.03
CA THR A 293 -3.77 -1.23 -9.18
C THR A 293 -4.77 -0.27 -9.82
N GLU A 294 -5.62 0.41 -9.04
CA GLU A 294 -6.58 1.40 -9.56
C GLU A 294 -5.86 2.54 -10.29
N ILE A 295 -4.80 3.10 -9.71
CA ILE A 295 -3.98 4.15 -10.34
C ILE A 295 -3.30 3.64 -11.61
N GLU A 296 -2.74 2.42 -11.58
CA GLU A 296 -2.07 1.81 -12.73
C GLU A 296 -3.06 1.46 -13.86
N ASN A 297 -4.34 1.26 -13.54
CA ASN A 297 -5.43 1.10 -14.50
C ASN A 297 -5.85 2.42 -15.17
N GLU A 298 -5.56 3.59 -14.58
CA GLU A 298 -5.91 4.89 -15.16
C GLU A 298 -4.97 5.35 -16.29
N ASP A 299 -3.67 4.99 -16.25
CA ASP A 299 -2.68 5.26 -17.32
C ASP A 299 -1.81 4.01 -17.58
N ILE A 300 -2.30 3.16 -18.49
CA ILE A 300 -1.68 1.89 -18.89
C ILE A 300 -0.70 2.17 -20.03
N ARG A 301 0.60 2.24 -19.71
CA ARG A 301 1.69 2.44 -20.68
C ARG A 301 2.40 1.12 -20.94
N LEU A 302 2.03 0.49 -22.03
CA LEU A 302 2.47 -0.84 -22.45
C LEU A 302 3.78 -0.76 -23.22
N TYR A 303 4.77 -1.55 -22.82
CA TYR A 303 5.90 -1.91 -23.66
C TYR A 303 5.86 -3.42 -23.90
N CYS A 304 5.88 -3.85 -25.17
CA CYS A 304 5.67 -5.23 -25.56
C CYS A 304 6.92 -5.80 -26.22
N VAL A 305 7.41 -6.93 -25.69
CA VAL A 305 8.60 -7.64 -26.21
C VAL A 305 8.26 -9.01 -26.80
N SER A 306 6.97 -9.28 -27.02
CA SER A 306 6.50 -10.53 -27.63
C SER A 306 7.09 -10.77 -29.03
N GLN A 307 7.39 -12.03 -29.33
CA GLN A 307 7.85 -12.46 -30.65
C GLN A 307 6.72 -12.48 -31.70
N TYR A 308 5.45 -12.46 -31.25
CA TYR A 308 4.29 -12.54 -32.12
C TYR A 308 3.90 -11.16 -32.66
N ARG A 309 4.24 -10.88 -33.92
CA ARG A 309 3.92 -9.60 -34.60
C ARG A 309 2.42 -9.26 -34.62
N THR A 310 1.55 -10.26 -34.62
CA THR A 310 0.08 -10.09 -34.57
C THR A 310 -0.37 -9.45 -33.26
N LEU A 311 0.36 -9.65 -32.17
CA LEU A 311 0.05 -9.09 -30.86
C LEU A 311 0.12 -7.56 -30.86
N LEU A 312 1.12 -6.98 -31.53
CA LEU A 312 1.23 -5.53 -31.63
C LEU A 312 0.03 -4.91 -32.34
N ASN A 313 -0.53 -5.59 -33.35
CA ASN A 313 -1.75 -5.13 -34.02
C ASN A 313 -2.95 -5.19 -33.08
N LYS A 314 -3.08 -6.27 -32.30
CA LYS A 314 -4.13 -6.40 -31.27
C LYS A 314 -4.01 -5.29 -30.21
N LEU A 315 -2.80 -5.00 -29.72
CA LEU A 315 -2.55 -3.92 -28.78
C LEU A 315 -2.92 -2.55 -29.34
N LYS A 316 -2.61 -2.27 -30.62
CA LYS A 316 -3.01 -1.02 -31.28
C LYS A 316 -4.53 -0.89 -31.38
N VAL A 317 -5.25 -1.99 -31.60
CA VAL A 317 -6.71 -2.01 -31.58
C VAL A 317 -7.24 -1.71 -30.17
N LEU A 318 -6.66 -2.30 -29.12
CA LEU A 318 -7.03 -2.01 -27.73
C LEU A 318 -6.76 -0.53 -27.38
N ALA A 319 -5.59 -0.01 -27.71
CA ALA A 319 -5.22 1.40 -27.48
C ALA A 319 -6.11 2.41 -28.23
N LYS A 320 -6.79 1.97 -29.31
CA LYS A 320 -7.74 2.82 -30.03
C LYS A 320 -9.10 2.90 -29.33
N HIS A 321 -9.52 1.83 -28.66
CA HIS A 321 -10.82 1.74 -27.99
C HIS A 321 -10.76 2.12 -26.51
N HIS A 322 -9.59 1.97 -25.87
CA HIS A 322 -9.36 2.29 -24.46
C HIS A 322 -8.43 3.50 -24.35
N SER A 323 -8.98 4.66 -23.95
CA SER A 323 -8.23 5.93 -23.90
C SER A 323 -7.12 5.97 -22.84
N ASN A 324 -7.18 5.07 -21.86
CA ASN A 324 -6.17 4.88 -20.83
C ASN A 324 -5.02 3.97 -21.28
N VAL A 325 -5.07 3.37 -22.48
CA VAL A 325 -4.03 2.45 -22.97
C VAL A 325 -3.13 3.14 -24.00
N HIS A 326 -1.83 3.19 -23.69
CA HIS A 326 -0.78 3.80 -24.50
C HIS A 326 0.30 2.77 -24.80
N ILE A 327 0.84 2.78 -26.03
CA ILE A 327 1.92 1.86 -26.44
C ILE A 327 3.23 2.64 -26.56
N GLU A 328 4.24 2.21 -25.80
CA GLU A 328 5.58 2.77 -25.80
C GLU A 328 6.49 1.95 -26.74
N ALA A 329 7.32 2.64 -27.53
CA ALA A 329 8.22 1.99 -28.48
C ALA A 329 9.51 1.44 -27.83
N LYS A 330 9.82 1.87 -26.61
CA LYS A 330 11.03 1.50 -25.86
C LYS A 330 10.73 1.49 -24.37
N PHE A 331 11.49 0.69 -23.61
CA PHE A 331 11.40 0.71 -22.16
C PHE A 331 11.89 2.07 -21.60
N THR A 332 10.97 2.85 -21.02
CA THR A 332 11.27 4.13 -20.35
C THR A 332 10.68 4.14 -18.95
N LYS A 333 11.04 5.14 -18.14
CA LYS A 333 10.47 5.34 -16.80
C LYS A 333 8.95 5.57 -16.79
N LYS A 334 8.34 5.82 -17.95
CA LYS A 334 6.89 5.96 -18.08
C LYS A 334 6.18 4.61 -18.21
N VAL A 335 6.88 3.56 -18.62
CA VAL A 335 6.25 2.24 -18.79
C VAL A 335 5.68 1.78 -17.46
N THR A 336 4.41 1.40 -17.46
CA THR A 336 3.73 0.84 -16.28
C THR A 336 3.52 -0.67 -16.40
N HIS A 337 3.50 -1.19 -17.63
CA HIS A 337 3.27 -2.59 -17.91
C HIS A 337 4.21 -3.10 -19.02
N LEU A 338 4.90 -4.20 -18.75
CA LEU A 338 5.73 -4.95 -19.66
C LEU A 338 4.98 -6.22 -20.08
N ILE A 339 4.74 -6.37 -21.39
CA ILE A 339 4.09 -7.55 -21.96
C ILE A 339 5.15 -8.51 -22.49
N VAL A 340 5.12 -9.75 -22.00
CA VAL A 340 6.05 -10.82 -22.35
C VAL A 340 5.33 -12.09 -22.76
N ASP A 341 5.97 -12.92 -23.57
CA ASP A 341 5.45 -14.26 -23.84
C ASP A 341 5.74 -15.20 -22.67
N THR A 342 4.79 -16.06 -22.36
CA THR A 342 4.87 -17.01 -21.24
C THR A 342 4.46 -18.40 -21.67
N GLU A 343 5.07 -19.39 -21.04
CA GLU A 343 4.64 -20.79 -21.07
C GLU A 343 4.32 -21.22 -19.63
N ASP A 344 3.10 -21.66 -19.37
CA ASP A 344 2.60 -21.98 -18.02
C ASP A 344 2.81 -20.87 -16.97
N GLY A 345 2.72 -19.62 -17.41
CA GLY A 345 2.92 -18.43 -16.57
C GLY A 345 4.40 -18.12 -16.26
N VAL A 346 5.35 -18.79 -16.90
CA VAL A 346 6.78 -18.52 -16.78
C VAL A 346 7.27 -17.81 -18.04
N CYS A 347 8.01 -16.72 -17.90
CA CYS A 347 8.62 -16.03 -19.05
C CYS A 347 10.12 -16.36 -19.17
N THR A 348 10.67 -16.26 -20.38
CA THR A 348 12.11 -16.39 -20.60
C THR A 348 12.86 -15.19 -19.99
N PRO A 349 13.97 -15.41 -19.27
CA PRO A 349 14.83 -14.32 -18.82
C PRO A 349 15.29 -13.45 -19.98
N SER A 350 15.19 -12.12 -19.84
CA SER A 350 15.64 -11.17 -20.85
C SER A 350 16.01 -9.84 -20.22
N LEU A 351 16.76 -9.01 -20.94
CA LEU A 351 17.13 -7.68 -20.43
C LEU A 351 15.90 -6.82 -20.09
N ASP A 352 14.85 -6.86 -20.90
CA ASP A 352 13.62 -6.11 -20.66
C ASP A 352 12.89 -6.62 -19.41
N VAL A 353 12.88 -7.93 -19.16
CA VAL A 353 12.32 -8.51 -17.92
C VAL A 353 13.10 -8.04 -16.70
N LEU A 354 14.44 -8.07 -16.75
CA LEU A 354 15.27 -7.56 -15.64
C LEU A 354 15.01 -6.07 -15.38
N GLN A 355 14.89 -5.25 -16.43
CA GLN A 355 14.53 -3.83 -16.29
C GLN A 355 13.13 -3.66 -15.71
N GLY A 356 12.18 -4.50 -16.13
CA GLY A 356 10.81 -4.50 -15.61
C GLY A 356 10.76 -4.79 -14.11
N ILE A 357 11.49 -5.82 -13.67
CA ILE A 357 11.57 -6.21 -12.26
C ILE A 357 12.18 -5.09 -11.43
N VAL A 358 13.33 -4.57 -11.84
CA VAL A 358 14.00 -3.49 -11.12
C VAL A 358 13.14 -2.21 -11.06
N SER A 359 12.39 -1.92 -12.13
CA SER A 359 11.46 -0.79 -12.19
C SER A 359 10.13 -1.05 -11.46
N SER A 360 9.91 -2.27 -10.97
CA SER A 360 8.69 -2.70 -10.28
C SER A 360 7.41 -2.38 -11.08
N VAL A 361 7.46 -2.61 -12.39
CA VAL A 361 6.30 -2.49 -13.29
C VAL A 361 5.55 -3.82 -13.35
N TRP A 362 4.30 -3.80 -13.79
CA TRP A 362 3.58 -5.04 -14.08
C TRP A 362 4.28 -5.81 -15.18
N ILE A 363 4.62 -7.07 -14.95
CA ILE A 363 5.09 -7.96 -16.00
C ILE A 363 4.00 -9.00 -16.22
N ILE A 364 3.35 -8.90 -17.37
CA ILE A 364 2.14 -9.66 -17.70
C ILE A 364 2.33 -10.47 -18.97
N SER A 365 1.62 -11.59 -19.02
CA SER A 365 1.58 -12.47 -20.19
C SER A 365 0.95 -11.77 -21.39
N SER A 366 1.45 -12.08 -22.59
CA SER A 366 0.83 -11.71 -23.87
C SER A 366 -0.60 -12.22 -24.02
N GLU A 367 -1.00 -13.25 -23.25
CA GLU A 367 -2.38 -13.71 -23.15
C GLU A 367 -3.35 -12.62 -22.69
N TRP A 368 -2.92 -11.67 -21.86
CA TRP A 368 -3.77 -10.56 -21.43
C TRP A 368 -4.31 -9.79 -22.63
N ALA A 369 -3.44 -9.47 -23.59
CA ALA A 369 -3.81 -8.71 -24.78
C ALA A 369 -4.68 -9.53 -25.75
N THR A 370 -4.49 -10.85 -25.82
CA THR A 370 -5.31 -11.71 -26.69
C THR A 370 -6.69 -11.96 -26.11
N LYS A 371 -6.82 -12.03 -24.78
CA LYS A 371 -8.08 -12.21 -24.06
C LYS A 371 -8.87 -10.92 -23.89
N SER A 372 -8.19 -9.78 -23.79
CA SER A 372 -8.84 -8.47 -23.74
C SER A 372 -9.58 -8.12 -25.04
N THR A 373 -10.67 -7.40 -24.89
CA THR A 373 -11.59 -7.01 -25.97
C THR A 373 -11.66 -5.50 -26.12
N GLU A 374 -12.29 -5.03 -27.20
CA GLU A 374 -12.51 -3.60 -27.44
C GLU A 374 -13.41 -2.96 -26.39
N GLU A 375 -14.31 -3.76 -25.78
CA GLU A 375 -15.27 -3.30 -24.78
C GLU A 375 -14.77 -3.49 -23.34
N ASN A 376 -13.95 -4.52 -23.09
CA ASN A 376 -13.51 -4.90 -21.75
C ASN A 376 -12.05 -5.33 -21.73
N LEU A 377 -11.26 -4.71 -20.85
CA LEU A 377 -9.89 -5.13 -20.54
C LEU A 377 -9.92 -6.18 -19.42
N GLU A 378 -9.10 -7.22 -19.58
CA GLU A 378 -8.96 -8.23 -18.54
C GLU A 378 -8.19 -7.70 -17.32
N PRO A 379 -8.47 -8.18 -16.09
CA PRO A 379 -7.71 -7.82 -14.90
C PRO A 379 -6.26 -8.29 -14.98
N PHE A 380 -5.30 -7.41 -14.72
CA PHE A 380 -3.86 -7.70 -14.84
C PHE A 380 -3.37 -8.79 -13.88
N GLU A 381 -3.96 -8.90 -12.69
CA GLU A 381 -3.60 -9.89 -11.66
C GLU A 381 -3.61 -11.32 -12.18
N ASN A 382 -4.56 -11.61 -13.07
CA ASN A 382 -4.77 -12.95 -13.62
C ASN A 382 -3.69 -13.34 -14.63
N TYR A 383 -2.96 -12.36 -15.16
CA TYR A 383 -1.96 -12.53 -16.21
C TYR A 383 -0.55 -12.14 -15.75
N GLU A 384 -0.36 -11.81 -14.46
CA GLU A 384 0.95 -11.55 -13.89
C GLU A 384 1.86 -12.77 -14.05
N VAL A 385 3.09 -12.53 -14.52
CA VAL A 385 4.10 -13.57 -14.69
C VAL A 385 4.40 -14.20 -13.32
N LYS A 386 4.27 -15.52 -13.25
CA LYS A 386 4.46 -16.32 -12.03
C LYS A 386 5.93 -16.62 -11.75
N GLY A 387 6.78 -16.61 -12.79
CA GLY A 387 8.21 -16.82 -12.64
C GLY A 387 9.04 -16.48 -13.87
N VAL A 388 10.34 -16.32 -13.67
CA VAL A 388 11.32 -15.96 -14.72
C VAL A 388 12.30 -17.11 -14.91
N GLY A 389 12.27 -17.77 -16.07
CA GLY A 389 13.00 -19.01 -16.36
C GLY A 389 12.48 -20.24 -15.60
N THR A 390 12.01 -20.06 -14.37
CA THR A 390 11.43 -21.07 -13.49
C THR A 390 10.31 -20.47 -12.64
N LYS A 391 9.36 -21.30 -12.18
CA LYS A 391 8.27 -20.88 -11.27
C LYS A 391 8.76 -20.42 -9.90
N THR A 392 10.00 -20.71 -9.53
CA THR A 392 10.57 -20.30 -8.23
C THR A 392 11.10 -18.87 -8.24
N TYR A 393 11.35 -18.27 -9.41
CA TYR A 393 11.96 -16.94 -9.53
C TYR A 393 10.86 -15.89 -9.65
N MET A 394 10.29 -15.53 -8.51
CA MET A 394 9.10 -14.69 -8.39
C MET A 394 9.40 -13.18 -8.43
N GLY A 395 10.52 -12.76 -9.03
CA GLY A 395 10.97 -11.37 -9.06
C GLY A 395 9.92 -10.35 -9.53
N PRO A 396 9.13 -10.60 -10.59
CA PRO A 396 8.08 -9.69 -11.03
C PRO A 396 7.11 -9.33 -9.90
N ARG A 397 6.56 -10.36 -9.25
CA ARG A 397 5.64 -10.22 -8.13
C ARG A 397 6.33 -9.57 -6.92
N ASN A 398 7.49 -10.10 -6.53
CA ASN A 398 8.22 -9.63 -5.35
C ASN A 398 8.58 -8.15 -5.44
N SER A 399 9.04 -7.68 -6.61
CA SER A 399 9.37 -6.28 -6.85
C SER A 399 8.18 -5.34 -6.72
N ARG A 400 7.04 -5.72 -7.29
CA ARG A 400 5.81 -4.93 -7.24
C ARG A 400 5.28 -4.84 -5.81
N PHE A 401 5.26 -5.95 -5.07
CA PHE A 401 4.90 -5.93 -3.65
C PHE A 401 5.88 -5.10 -2.83
N ASN A 402 7.17 -5.10 -3.15
CA ASN A 402 8.16 -4.24 -2.51
C ASN A 402 7.86 -2.75 -2.74
N LYS A 403 7.52 -2.37 -3.98
CA LYS A 403 7.07 -1.01 -4.34
C LYS A 403 5.83 -0.60 -3.57
N TYR A 404 4.83 -1.47 -3.46
CA TYR A 404 3.59 -1.17 -2.72
C TYR A 404 3.82 -1.02 -1.22
N LYS A 405 4.75 -1.78 -0.66
CA LYS A 405 5.23 -1.60 0.72
C LYS A 405 6.13 -0.37 0.88
N GLN A 406 6.46 0.34 -0.20
CA GLN A 406 7.38 1.48 -0.25
C GLN A 406 8.75 1.17 0.36
N LEU A 407 9.22 -0.07 0.20
CA LEU A 407 10.52 -0.50 0.70
C LEU A 407 11.65 -0.09 -0.26
N PRO A 408 12.90 0.04 0.23
CA PRO A 408 14.04 0.29 -0.62
C PRO A 408 14.22 -0.78 -1.71
N GLY A 409 14.93 -0.43 -2.80
CA GLY A 409 15.28 -1.38 -3.85
C GLY A 409 16.17 -2.52 -3.35
N ILE A 410 16.21 -3.65 -4.06
CA ILE A 410 16.94 -4.88 -3.64
C ILE A 410 18.41 -4.67 -3.29
N PHE A 411 19.04 -3.65 -3.88
CA PHE A 411 20.46 -3.35 -3.67
C PHE A 411 20.70 -2.13 -2.80
N ASN A 412 19.69 -1.68 -2.04
CA ASN A 412 19.87 -0.61 -1.08
C ASN A 412 20.91 -0.99 -0.01
N GLY A 413 21.92 -0.13 0.15
CA GLY A 413 23.08 -0.39 1.01
C GLY A 413 24.22 -1.15 0.34
N CYS A 414 24.05 -1.61 -0.90
CA CYS A 414 25.05 -2.39 -1.64
C CYS A 414 25.91 -1.50 -2.57
N HIS A 415 27.21 -1.75 -2.57
CA HIS A 415 28.22 -1.10 -3.40
C HIS A 415 28.88 -2.12 -4.34
N PHE A 416 28.85 -1.85 -5.64
CA PHE A 416 29.30 -2.79 -6.66
C PHE A 416 30.48 -2.25 -7.45
N TYR A 417 31.53 -3.04 -7.58
CA TYR A 417 32.61 -2.80 -8.53
C TYR A 417 32.53 -3.80 -9.68
N LEU A 418 32.37 -3.30 -10.91
CA LEU A 418 32.28 -4.13 -12.12
C LEU A 418 33.68 -4.38 -12.69
N HIS A 419 34.25 -5.55 -12.42
CA HIS A 419 35.60 -5.94 -12.84
C HIS A 419 35.62 -6.43 -14.30
N ASN A 420 36.45 -5.82 -15.14
CA ASN A 420 36.71 -6.23 -16.54
C ASN A 420 35.49 -6.30 -17.48
N PHE A 421 34.45 -5.48 -17.23
CA PHE A 421 33.32 -5.28 -18.15
C PHE A 421 33.63 -4.26 -19.25
N ASN A 422 34.75 -4.42 -19.96
CA ASN A 422 35.18 -3.47 -21.00
C ASN A 422 34.48 -3.70 -22.36
N THR A 423 33.90 -4.87 -22.54
CA THR A 423 33.26 -5.34 -23.78
C THR A 423 31.87 -5.87 -23.49
N ARG A 424 31.05 -6.01 -24.54
CA ARG A 424 29.77 -6.73 -24.46
C ARG A 424 29.98 -8.13 -23.91
N TYR A 425 29.10 -8.56 -23.02
CA TYR A 425 29.12 -9.88 -22.41
C TYR A 425 27.77 -10.56 -22.62
N GLU A 426 27.77 -11.68 -23.31
CA GLU A 426 26.57 -12.47 -23.58
C GLU A 426 26.45 -13.55 -22.51
N ILE A 427 25.43 -13.43 -21.66
CA ILE A 427 25.07 -14.48 -20.68
C ILE A 427 24.18 -15.52 -21.35
N SER A 428 23.27 -15.05 -22.19
CA SER A 428 22.36 -15.86 -22.99
C SER A 428 21.96 -15.09 -24.25
N LYS A 429 21.28 -15.76 -25.19
CA LYS A 429 20.76 -15.13 -26.41
C LYS A 429 19.85 -13.91 -26.15
N THR A 430 19.21 -13.86 -24.97
CA THR A 430 18.25 -12.82 -24.57
C THR A 430 18.85 -11.83 -23.55
N ILE A 431 20.04 -12.10 -23.01
CA ILE A 431 20.72 -11.28 -22.01
C ILE A 431 22.14 -10.98 -22.50
N VAL A 432 22.26 -9.85 -23.20
CA VAL A 432 23.53 -9.26 -23.62
C VAL A 432 23.77 -7.98 -22.83
N LEU A 433 24.84 -7.97 -22.04
CA LEU A 433 25.12 -6.92 -21.07
C LEU A 433 26.35 -6.09 -21.46
N THR A 434 26.30 -4.82 -21.09
CA THR A 434 27.44 -3.90 -21.11
C THR A 434 27.61 -3.30 -19.72
N LYS A 435 28.77 -2.71 -19.43
CA LYS A 435 28.98 -1.99 -18.16
C LYS A 435 27.92 -0.91 -17.93
N ALA A 436 27.48 -0.21 -18.99
CA ALA A 436 26.44 0.81 -18.90
C ALA A 436 25.07 0.22 -18.50
N ILE A 437 24.69 -0.91 -19.11
CA ILE A 437 23.45 -1.62 -18.78
C ILE A 437 23.48 -2.13 -17.34
N LEU A 438 24.58 -2.77 -16.93
CA LEU A 438 24.77 -3.26 -15.56
C LEU A 438 24.72 -2.12 -14.54
N THR A 439 25.39 -1.01 -14.86
CA THR A 439 25.38 0.18 -14.00
C THR A 439 23.95 0.66 -13.81
N LYS A 440 23.18 0.76 -14.88
CA LYS A 440 21.78 1.18 -14.83
C LYS A 440 20.91 0.21 -14.01
N LEU A 441 21.03 -1.10 -14.24
CA LEU A 441 20.26 -2.11 -13.47
C LEU A 441 20.56 -2.01 -11.97
N ILE A 442 21.84 -1.89 -11.61
CA ILE A 442 22.26 -1.76 -10.20
C ILE A 442 21.71 -0.48 -9.59
N THR A 443 21.84 0.65 -10.29
CA THR A 443 21.38 1.95 -9.76
C THR A 443 19.86 2.03 -9.67
N ASP A 444 19.14 1.51 -10.68
CA ASP A 444 17.67 1.48 -10.66
C ASP A 444 17.17 0.55 -9.54
N ALA A 445 17.95 -0.46 -9.15
CA ALA A 445 17.69 -1.36 -8.01
C ALA A 445 18.13 -0.78 -6.65
N GLY A 446 18.62 0.46 -6.61
CA GLY A 446 19.00 1.16 -5.37
C GLY A 446 20.44 0.95 -4.91
N GLY A 447 21.29 0.29 -5.72
CA GLY A 447 22.70 0.07 -5.43
C GLY A 447 23.61 1.18 -5.98
N ILE A 448 24.85 1.20 -5.49
CA ILE A 448 25.87 2.18 -5.91
C ILE A 448 26.95 1.47 -6.72
N VAL A 449 27.37 2.04 -7.85
CA VAL A 449 28.45 1.48 -8.67
C VAL A 449 29.74 2.27 -8.46
N LEU A 450 30.75 1.58 -7.95
CA LEU A 450 32.08 2.11 -7.65
C LEU A 450 32.91 2.26 -8.92
N ARG A 451 33.66 3.36 -8.99
CA ARG A 451 34.59 3.63 -10.11
C ARG A 451 35.90 2.87 -9.98
N ARG A 452 36.30 2.50 -8.76
CA ARG A 452 37.56 1.83 -8.43
C ARG A 452 37.26 0.60 -7.58
N ALA A 453 38.16 -0.38 -7.62
CA ALA A 453 38.05 -1.54 -6.75
C ALA A 453 38.12 -1.07 -5.28
N PRO A 454 37.22 -1.55 -4.41
CA PRO A 454 37.24 -1.20 -3.00
C PRO A 454 38.46 -1.81 -2.33
N ASN A 455 39.13 -1.03 -1.47
CA ASN A 455 40.17 -1.57 -0.58
C ASN A 455 39.49 -2.12 0.68
N PRO A 456 39.60 -3.42 0.98
CA PRO A 456 38.94 -4.03 2.14
C PRO A 456 39.25 -3.34 3.48
N GLU A 457 40.47 -2.83 3.64
CA GLU A 457 40.95 -2.21 4.90
C GLU A 457 40.52 -0.75 5.05
N LEU A 458 40.11 -0.09 3.95
CA LEU A 458 39.77 1.33 3.91
C LEU A 458 38.30 1.59 3.55
N ILE A 459 37.43 0.57 3.68
CA ILE A 459 35.99 0.77 3.50
C ILE A 459 35.51 1.74 4.59
N PRO A 460 34.94 2.90 4.24
CA PRO A 460 34.43 3.86 5.21
C PRO A 460 33.36 3.24 6.13
N GLU A 461 33.39 3.58 7.43
CA GLU A 461 32.43 3.02 8.42
C GLU A 461 30.96 3.33 8.07
N ASN A 462 30.69 4.46 7.43
CA ASN A 462 29.36 4.81 6.94
C ASN A 462 28.92 3.99 5.72
N GLU A 463 29.83 3.28 5.04
CA GLU A 463 29.54 2.40 3.91
C GLU A 463 29.47 0.92 4.33
N LYS A 464 29.88 0.56 5.56
CA LYS A 464 29.73 -0.77 6.17
C LYS A 464 28.30 -1.02 6.69
N LEU A 465 27.31 -0.49 5.98
CA LEU A 465 25.89 -0.66 6.31
C LEU A 465 25.45 -2.11 6.06
N VAL A 466 24.41 -2.54 6.78
CA VAL A 466 23.72 -3.80 6.50
C VAL A 466 22.84 -3.58 5.28
N PRO A 467 22.99 -4.34 4.18
CA PRO A 467 22.05 -4.25 3.06
C PRO A 467 20.63 -4.52 3.53
N TYR A 468 19.67 -3.69 3.12
CA TYR A 468 18.30 -3.78 3.61
C TYR A 468 17.67 -5.16 3.35
N HIS A 469 17.95 -5.73 2.18
CA HIS A 469 17.42 -7.03 1.74
C HIS A 469 18.30 -8.22 2.12
N ALA A 470 19.38 -8.02 2.88
CA ALA A 470 20.16 -9.14 3.39
C ALA A 470 19.36 -9.97 4.38
N LYS A 471 19.49 -11.29 4.30
CA LYS A 471 18.87 -12.20 5.26
C LYS A 471 19.46 -11.95 6.65
N ARG A 472 18.61 -11.84 7.67
CA ARG A 472 19.06 -11.79 9.08
C ARG A 472 19.89 -13.05 9.35
N ASP A 473 21.09 -12.86 9.89
CA ASP A 473 22.08 -13.90 10.17
C ASP A 473 22.63 -14.65 8.93
N GLY A 474 22.39 -14.12 7.71
CA GLY A 474 22.96 -14.63 6.47
C GLY A 474 24.45 -14.31 6.28
N LYS A 475 25.11 -14.97 5.32
CA LYS A 475 26.53 -14.70 4.98
C LYS A 475 26.70 -13.26 4.46
N LEU A 476 25.63 -12.64 3.96
CA LEU A 476 25.64 -11.27 3.44
C LEU A 476 25.14 -10.20 4.44
N ALA A 477 24.72 -10.57 5.65
CA ALA A 477 24.14 -9.63 6.62
C ALA A 477 25.04 -8.42 6.91
N ASN A 478 26.36 -8.62 6.94
CA ASN A 478 27.33 -7.55 7.18
C ASN A 478 28.15 -7.19 5.92
N CYS A 479 27.74 -7.66 4.75
CA CYS A 479 28.49 -7.46 3.50
C CYS A 479 27.84 -6.41 2.64
N SER A 480 28.41 -5.20 2.58
CA SER A 480 27.90 -4.12 1.73
C SER A 480 28.61 -4.00 0.39
N HIS A 481 29.77 -4.62 0.19
CA HIS A 481 30.56 -4.45 -1.03
C HIS A 481 30.68 -5.73 -1.85
N TYR A 482 30.55 -5.58 -3.17
CA TYR A 482 30.56 -6.68 -4.13
C TYR A 482 31.44 -6.37 -5.33
N ILE A 483 32.42 -7.23 -5.60
CA ILE A 483 33.18 -7.22 -6.85
C ILE A 483 32.51 -8.19 -7.81
N ILE A 484 31.93 -7.67 -8.90
CA ILE A 484 31.26 -8.49 -9.91
C ILE A 484 32.22 -8.80 -11.04
N PHE A 485 32.33 -10.07 -11.41
CA PHE A 485 33.18 -10.57 -12.50
C PHE A 485 32.39 -11.44 -13.50
N LYS A 486 32.98 -11.74 -14.66
CA LYS A 486 32.31 -12.46 -15.76
C LYS A 486 32.18 -13.97 -15.55
N GLU A 487 33.28 -14.65 -15.20
CA GLU A 487 33.36 -16.12 -15.11
C GLU A 487 33.94 -16.57 -13.78
N MET A 488 33.64 -17.80 -13.33
CA MET A 488 34.18 -18.40 -12.09
C MET A 488 35.71 -18.36 -12.04
N TYR A 489 36.23 -17.28 -11.50
CA TYR A 489 37.56 -17.18 -10.96
C TYR A 489 37.33 -16.81 -9.51
N GLU A 490 37.60 -17.72 -8.56
CA GLU A 490 37.51 -17.40 -7.13
C GLU A 490 38.55 -16.33 -6.80
N PRO A 491 38.17 -15.06 -6.62
CA PRO A 491 39.13 -14.06 -6.22
C PRO A 491 39.33 -14.25 -4.71
N MET A 492 40.55 -14.03 -4.22
CA MET A 492 40.94 -14.12 -2.79
C MET A 492 40.16 -13.17 -1.83
N TYR A 493 39.06 -12.56 -2.28
CA TYR A 493 38.30 -11.54 -1.56
C TYR A 493 36.98 -12.11 -1.04
N ASN A 494 37.08 -12.92 0.02
CA ASN A 494 35.95 -13.41 0.79
C ASN A 494 36.00 -12.85 2.22
N MET A 495 35.90 -11.52 2.35
CA MET A 495 36.00 -10.80 3.62
C MET A 495 34.63 -10.59 4.24
N GLN A 496 34.57 -10.08 5.48
CA GLN A 496 33.31 -9.80 6.18
C GLN A 496 32.43 -8.78 5.43
N HIS A 497 33.04 -7.71 4.92
CA HIS A 497 32.34 -6.59 4.27
C HIS A 497 32.44 -6.56 2.75
N LEU A 498 33.25 -7.45 2.17
CA LEU A 498 33.55 -7.50 0.73
C LEU A 498 33.52 -8.94 0.22
N LYS A 499 32.68 -9.19 -0.79
CA LYS A 499 32.69 -10.46 -1.55
C LYS A 499 33.00 -10.18 -3.00
N ALA A 500 33.61 -11.15 -3.66
CA ALA A 500 33.66 -11.19 -5.11
C ALA A 500 32.73 -12.29 -5.63
N LEU A 501 31.78 -11.93 -6.49
CA LEU A 501 30.71 -12.81 -6.96
C LEU A 501 30.57 -12.72 -8.48
N PRO A 502 30.22 -13.81 -9.17
CA PRO A 502 30.04 -13.78 -10.62
C PRO A 502 28.78 -13.01 -11.00
N ILE A 503 28.74 -12.57 -12.26
CA ILE A 503 27.60 -11.85 -12.79
C ILE A 503 26.30 -12.67 -12.76
N GLY A 504 26.38 -14.00 -12.86
CA GLY A 504 25.22 -14.88 -12.72
C GLY A 504 24.49 -14.67 -11.39
N TRP A 505 25.21 -14.47 -10.30
CA TRP A 505 24.62 -14.19 -8.98
C TRP A 505 23.86 -12.86 -8.98
N LEU A 506 24.41 -11.81 -9.59
CA LEU A 506 23.73 -10.50 -9.68
C LEU A 506 22.42 -10.60 -10.46
N ILE A 507 22.42 -11.35 -11.56
CA ILE A 507 21.23 -11.56 -12.39
C ILE A 507 20.19 -12.38 -11.63
N GLU A 508 20.61 -13.46 -10.97
CA GLU A 508 19.73 -14.28 -10.14
C GLU A 508 19.07 -13.45 -9.02
N CYS A 509 19.82 -12.55 -8.38
CA CYS A 509 19.26 -11.63 -7.38
C CYS A 509 18.13 -10.77 -7.95
N ILE A 510 18.27 -10.29 -9.19
CA ILE A 510 17.23 -9.51 -9.86
C ILE A 510 16.05 -10.42 -10.25
N GLU A 511 16.29 -11.59 -10.83
CA GLU A 511 15.24 -12.51 -11.27
C GLU A 511 14.35 -13.01 -10.11
N LYS A 512 14.93 -13.16 -8.92
CA LYS A 512 14.19 -13.49 -7.68
C LYS A 512 13.66 -12.26 -6.96
N TYR A 513 14.23 -11.09 -7.24
CA TYR A 513 14.12 -9.88 -6.44
C TYR A 513 14.45 -10.17 -4.96
N GLU A 514 15.59 -10.80 -4.74
CA GLU A 514 16.11 -11.24 -3.44
C GLU A 514 17.63 -11.03 -3.45
N LEU A 515 18.21 -10.56 -2.33
CA LEU A 515 19.67 -10.56 -2.19
C LEU A 515 20.13 -11.99 -1.86
N CYS A 516 20.40 -12.78 -2.90
CA CYS A 516 20.68 -14.20 -2.77
C CYS A 516 21.94 -14.47 -1.96
N GLU A 517 21.87 -15.44 -1.05
CA GLU A 517 23.06 -15.93 -0.37
C GLU A 517 24.00 -16.64 -1.38
N PRO A 518 25.30 -16.35 -1.36
CA PRO A 518 26.25 -17.01 -2.25
C PRO A 518 26.40 -18.49 -1.86
N TRP A 519 26.62 -19.34 -2.87
CA TRP A 519 26.78 -20.78 -2.69
C TRP A 519 27.86 -21.14 -1.66
#